data_AF-A0A850LEY2-F1
#
_entry.id   AF-A0A850LEY2-F1
#
_cell.length_a   1.000
_cell.length_b   1.000
_cell.length_c   1.000
_cell.angle_alpha   90.00
_cell.angle_beta   90.00
_cell.angle_gamma   90.00
#
_symmetry.space_group_name_H-M   'P 1'
#
loop_
_entity.id
_entity.type
_entity.pdbx_description
1 polymer ?
#
loop_
_entity_poly.entity_id
_entity_poly.type
_entity_poly.pdbx_seq_one_letter_code
_entity_poly.pdbx_strand_id
1 'polypeptide(L)'
;MIQRSPEIEAIVRRWTTLIRSHKVADLPHYLSQSDALVYIGTADGELWRGQLVRDGIADHLAEVPDFIEEDIEIEAYEHGETGWATYQSHYTFPGTGSQGTHRVTFVFVLERGSWKMVQHHISQADSNRDKLGIEHTAFQRLIAAAEAGSHSFATGGLATIMFTDIVDSSAQAAAMGDTDWVRLLDAHFRRIETIVTDHGGSLVKSLGDGTMSSFQSATGALRAARAIRAATGSPDAALALRIGLHTGEVVENRGDFFGTVVNKAARIAAAAGPGEILISEALHLIAGGAPGDALAEPVSLFLKGFEGEHAVFRLAVDE
;
A
#
# COMPACT_ATOMS: atom_id res chain seq x y z
N MET A 1 19.59 3.95 22.14
CA MET A 1 19.57 2.96 21.03
C MET A 1 18.30 2.14 21.15
N ILE A 2 17.59 1.92 20.05
CA ILE A 2 16.36 1.09 20.03
C ILE A 2 16.75 -0.38 20.28
N GLN A 3 16.01 -1.08 21.14
CA GLN A 3 16.22 -2.50 21.43
C GLN A 3 14.89 -3.26 21.51
N ARG A 4 14.94 -4.59 21.35
CA ARG A 4 13.76 -5.46 21.58
C ARG A 4 13.34 -5.38 23.06
N SER A 5 12.05 -5.38 23.32
CA SER A 5 11.50 -5.31 24.69
C SER A 5 10.64 -6.54 25.02
N PRO A 6 11.21 -7.56 25.68
CA PRO A 6 10.45 -8.74 26.14
C PRO A 6 9.35 -8.38 27.15
N GLU A 7 9.53 -7.31 27.93
CA GLU A 7 8.56 -6.86 28.92
C GLU A 7 7.30 -6.31 28.25
N ILE A 8 7.46 -5.44 27.26
CA ILE A 8 6.34 -4.89 26.48
C ILE A 8 5.64 -6.02 25.72
N GLU A 9 6.39 -6.93 25.10
CA GLU A 9 5.81 -8.11 24.44
C GLU A 9 4.94 -8.93 25.40
N ALA A 10 5.43 -9.16 26.63
CA ALA A 10 4.68 -9.88 27.66
C ALA A 10 3.43 -9.12 28.13
N ILE A 11 3.45 -7.78 28.14
CA ILE A 11 2.27 -6.96 28.41
C ILE A 11 1.23 -7.12 27.30
N VAL A 12 1.64 -7.03 26.03
CA VAL A 12 0.74 -7.22 24.87
C VAL A 12 0.10 -8.61 24.88
N ARG A 13 0.89 -9.66 25.14
CA ARG A 13 0.37 -11.04 25.27
C ARG A 13 -0.66 -11.18 26.39
N ARG A 14 -0.42 -10.53 27.53
CA ARG A 14 -1.37 -10.54 28.66
C ARG A 14 -2.63 -9.77 28.34
N TRP A 15 -2.51 -8.57 27.76
CA TRP A 15 -3.63 -7.75 27.32
C TRP A 15 -4.61 -8.53 26.44
N THR A 16 -4.11 -9.16 25.37
CA THR A 16 -4.97 -9.94 24.45
C THR A 16 -5.52 -11.20 25.09
N THR A 17 -4.77 -11.84 25.98
CA THR A 17 -5.25 -13.01 26.75
C THR A 17 -6.37 -12.65 27.72
N LEU A 18 -6.31 -11.49 28.38
CA LEU A 18 -7.38 -11.02 29.27
C LEU A 18 -8.69 -10.79 28.53
N ILE A 19 -8.64 -10.21 27.32
CA ILE A 19 -9.80 -10.04 26.46
C ILE A 19 -10.42 -11.41 26.11
N ARG A 20 -9.62 -12.33 25.56
CA ARG A 20 -10.10 -13.67 25.15
C ARG A 20 -10.60 -14.54 26.30
N SER A 21 -10.11 -14.30 27.51
CA SER A 21 -10.54 -15.03 28.70
C SER A 21 -11.64 -14.33 29.49
N HIS A 22 -12.22 -13.24 28.93
CA HIS A 22 -13.26 -12.42 29.56
C HIS A 22 -12.88 -11.88 30.93
N LYS A 23 -11.58 -11.64 31.16
CA LYS A 23 -11.00 -11.07 32.39
C LYS A 23 -10.66 -9.59 32.21
N VAL A 24 -11.54 -8.86 31.54
CA VAL A 24 -11.32 -7.48 31.10
C VAL A 24 -11.23 -6.45 32.25
N ALA A 25 -11.71 -6.79 33.44
CA ALA A 25 -11.60 -5.95 34.64
C ALA A 25 -10.15 -5.63 35.04
N ASP A 26 -9.17 -6.45 34.62
CA ASP A 26 -7.75 -6.21 34.90
C ASP A 26 -7.07 -5.29 33.88
N LEU A 27 -7.72 -4.97 32.75
CA LEU A 27 -7.13 -4.18 31.67
C LEU A 27 -6.72 -2.76 32.09
N PRO A 28 -7.50 -2.03 32.91
CA PRO A 28 -7.12 -0.67 33.32
C PRO A 28 -5.75 -0.59 34.02
N HIS A 29 -5.26 -1.69 34.61
CA HIS A 29 -3.94 -1.75 35.23
C HIS A 29 -2.78 -1.55 34.24
N TYR A 30 -3.00 -1.79 32.95
CA TYR A 30 -1.98 -1.62 31.90
C TYR A 30 -2.00 -0.23 31.27
N LEU A 31 -2.98 0.61 31.59
CA LEU A 31 -3.15 1.92 30.98
C LEU A 31 -2.37 3.02 31.70
N SER A 32 -1.87 3.97 30.91
CA SER A 32 -1.21 5.19 31.38
C SER A 32 -2.18 6.09 32.15
N GLN A 33 -1.67 6.77 33.18
CA GLN A 33 -2.42 7.80 33.89
C GLN A 33 -2.37 9.17 33.19
N SER A 34 -1.60 9.28 32.10
CA SER A 34 -1.53 10.49 31.29
C SER A 34 -2.87 10.84 30.63
N ASP A 35 -3.11 12.14 30.44
CA ASP A 35 -4.23 12.65 29.62
C ASP A 35 -4.00 12.41 28.13
N ALA A 36 -2.76 12.10 27.74
CA ALA A 36 -2.40 11.70 26.38
C ALA A 36 -2.80 10.26 26.04
N LEU A 37 -3.38 9.51 26.99
CA LEU A 37 -3.89 8.17 26.73
C LEU A 37 -4.93 8.21 25.60
N VAL A 38 -4.74 7.41 24.55
CA VAL A 38 -5.68 7.31 23.42
C VAL A 38 -6.04 5.86 23.15
N TYR A 39 -7.34 5.61 22.99
CA TYR A 39 -7.86 4.39 22.40
C TYR A 39 -8.49 4.72 21.04
N ILE A 40 -8.11 3.95 20.03
CA ILE A 40 -8.66 4.00 18.68
C ILE A 40 -9.15 2.59 18.35
N GLY A 41 -10.46 2.40 18.37
CA GLY A 41 -11.11 1.16 17.98
C GLY A 41 -11.38 1.10 16.47
N THR A 42 -12.29 0.20 16.10
CA THR A 42 -12.64 -0.10 14.71
C THR A 42 -13.87 0.65 14.19
N ALA A 43 -14.72 1.18 15.07
CA ALA A 43 -15.92 1.94 14.70
C ALA A 43 -15.70 3.46 14.74
N ASP A 44 -16.49 4.21 13.96
CA ASP A 44 -16.37 5.68 13.80
C ASP A 44 -16.39 6.47 15.13
N GLY A 45 -17.06 5.93 16.16
CA GLY A 45 -17.16 6.56 17.48
C GLY A 45 -16.08 6.14 18.48
N GLU A 46 -15.17 5.24 18.12
CA GLU A 46 -14.21 4.61 19.04
C GLU A 46 -12.88 5.37 19.11
N LEU A 47 -12.95 6.70 19.18
CA LEU A 47 -11.79 7.56 19.40
C LEU A 47 -11.88 8.22 20.78
N TRP A 48 -11.33 7.56 21.80
CA TRP A 48 -11.44 7.96 23.20
C TRP A 48 -10.11 8.43 23.77
N ARG A 49 -10.15 9.32 24.75
CA ARG A 49 -8.95 9.92 25.36
C ARG A 49 -9.01 9.98 26.88
N GLY A 50 -7.83 9.92 27.50
CA GLY A 50 -7.62 10.16 28.93
C GLY A 50 -8.53 9.33 29.82
N GLN A 51 -9.25 10.00 30.71
CA GLN A 51 -10.08 9.36 31.72
C GLN A 51 -11.20 8.48 31.13
N LEU A 52 -11.78 8.89 30.00
CA LEU A 52 -12.84 8.13 29.33
C LEU A 52 -12.37 6.71 28.94
N VAL A 53 -11.11 6.59 28.51
CA VAL A 53 -10.52 5.28 28.18
C VAL A 53 -10.40 4.43 29.44
N ARG A 54 -9.88 5.00 30.54
CA ARG A 54 -9.67 4.26 31.79
C ARG A 54 -10.97 3.75 32.40
N ASP A 55 -12.02 4.55 32.32
CA ASP A 55 -13.32 4.22 32.90
C ASP A 55 -14.11 3.24 32.02
N GLY A 56 -14.03 3.39 30.69
CA GLY A 56 -14.90 2.66 29.75
C GLY A 56 -14.32 1.43 29.08
N ILE A 57 -12.98 1.27 29.02
CA ILE A 57 -12.36 0.26 28.14
C ILE A 57 -12.70 -1.19 28.55
N ALA A 58 -12.82 -1.45 29.86
CA ALA A 58 -13.08 -2.80 30.36
C ALA A 58 -14.47 -3.26 29.95
N ASP A 59 -15.47 -2.40 30.15
CA ASP A 59 -16.86 -2.66 29.76
C ASP A 59 -16.97 -2.79 28.24
N HIS A 60 -16.34 -1.89 27.48
CA HIS A 60 -16.33 -1.94 26.02
C HIS A 60 -15.76 -3.26 25.49
N LEU A 61 -14.62 -3.72 26.02
CA LEU A 61 -13.99 -4.96 25.59
C LEU A 61 -14.70 -6.22 26.15
N ALA A 62 -15.55 -6.08 27.16
CA ALA A 62 -16.42 -7.16 27.65
C ALA A 62 -17.51 -7.53 26.63
N GLU A 63 -17.90 -6.58 25.78
CA GLU A 63 -18.93 -6.77 24.75
C GLU A 63 -18.40 -7.48 23.49
N VAL A 64 -17.08 -7.67 23.39
CA VAL A 64 -16.47 -8.37 22.26
C VAL A 64 -16.89 -9.84 22.27
N PRO A 65 -17.54 -10.35 21.20
CA PRO A 65 -17.96 -11.74 21.12
C PRO A 65 -16.78 -12.71 21.17
N ASP A 66 -17.01 -13.99 21.48
CA ASP A 66 -15.96 -15.01 21.39
C ASP A 66 -15.41 -15.13 19.96
N PHE A 67 -14.08 -15.12 19.84
CA PHE A 67 -13.37 -15.36 18.59
C PHE A 67 -12.16 -16.28 18.81
N ILE A 68 -11.81 -17.03 17.76
CA ILE A 68 -10.63 -17.88 17.69
C ILE A 68 -9.53 -17.09 17.00
N GLU A 69 -8.31 -17.09 17.55
CA GLU A 69 -7.14 -16.47 16.91
C GLU A 69 -6.06 -17.48 16.55
N GLU A 70 -5.48 -17.28 15.37
CA GLU A 70 -4.37 -18.04 14.82
C GLU A 70 -3.29 -17.08 14.29
N ASP A 71 -2.10 -17.60 13.99
CA ASP A 71 -0.97 -16.84 13.42
C ASP A 71 -0.59 -15.57 14.20
N ILE A 72 -0.50 -15.68 15.53
CA ILE A 72 -0.22 -14.53 16.40
C ILE A 72 1.25 -14.12 16.29
N GLU A 73 1.48 -12.93 15.76
CA GLU A 73 2.78 -12.28 15.67
C GLU A 73 2.84 -11.05 16.56
N ILE A 74 3.92 -10.92 17.35
CA ILE A 74 4.13 -9.78 18.23
C ILE A 74 5.57 -9.32 18.11
N GLU A 75 5.75 -8.03 17.85
CA GLU A 75 7.06 -7.40 17.91
C GLU A 75 7.01 -6.22 18.86
N ALA A 76 7.95 -6.17 19.81
CA ALA A 76 8.03 -5.09 20.78
C ALA A 76 9.45 -4.53 20.87
N TYR A 77 9.53 -3.20 20.97
CA TYR A 77 10.78 -2.46 21.06
C TYR A 77 10.66 -1.31 22.05
N GLU A 78 11.80 -0.85 22.54
CA GLU A 78 11.89 0.27 23.46
C GLU A 78 13.12 1.16 23.17
N HIS A 79 13.01 2.41 23.60
CA HIS A 79 14.08 3.38 23.62
C HIS A 79 13.89 4.36 24.79
N GLY A 80 14.74 4.21 25.83
CA GLY A 80 14.61 5.01 27.04
C GLY A 80 13.30 4.70 27.76
N GLU A 81 12.47 5.72 28.00
CA GLU A 81 11.20 5.61 28.70
C GLU A 81 9.99 5.46 27.76
N THR A 82 10.23 5.17 26.48
CA THR A 82 9.19 4.96 25.47
C THR A 82 9.37 3.61 24.82
N GLY A 83 8.26 2.93 24.52
CA GLY A 83 8.26 1.69 23.76
C GLY A 83 7.03 1.56 22.90
N TRP A 84 7.05 0.58 22.00
CA TRP A 84 5.94 0.30 21.11
C TRP A 84 5.90 -1.18 20.78
N ALA A 85 4.73 -1.64 20.39
CA ALA A 85 4.57 -2.99 19.90
C ALA A 85 3.56 -3.05 18.75
N THR A 86 3.79 -4.01 17.86
CA THR A 86 2.82 -4.46 16.87
C THR A 86 2.30 -5.83 17.29
N TYR A 87 1.03 -6.06 17.01
CA TYR A 87 0.36 -7.34 17.18
C TYR A 87 -0.45 -7.62 15.92
N GLN A 88 -0.31 -8.82 15.37
CA GLN A 88 -1.12 -9.29 14.26
C GLN A 88 -1.65 -10.68 14.54
N SER A 89 -2.90 -10.94 14.17
CA SER A 89 -3.54 -12.25 14.26
C SER A 89 -4.61 -12.43 13.18
N HIS A 90 -4.88 -13.67 12.79
CA HIS A 90 -6.10 -14.03 12.07
C HIS A 90 -7.18 -14.42 13.07
N TYR A 91 -8.39 -13.86 12.93
CA TYR A 91 -9.50 -14.19 13.80
C TYR A 91 -10.66 -14.84 13.04
N THR A 92 -11.41 -15.69 13.75
CA THR A 92 -12.69 -16.26 13.30
C THR A 92 -13.74 -16.11 14.40
N PHE A 93 -14.90 -15.56 14.09
CA PHE A 93 -16.07 -15.53 14.97
C PHE A 93 -16.93 -16.79 14.74
N PRO A 94 -16.95 -17.77 15.65
CA PRO A 94 -17.64 -19.05 15.41
C PRO A 94 -19.15 -18.90 15.22
N GLY A 95 -19.77 -17.91 15.87
CA GLY A 95 -21.21 -17.68 15.81
C GLY A 95 -21.70 -17.16 14.46
N THR A 96 -20.85 -16.42 13.72
CA THR A 96 -21.20 -15.83 12.41
C THR A 96 -20.43 -16.44 11.25
N GLY A 97 -19.33 -17.17 11.52
CA GLY A 97 -18.37 -17.62 10.52
C GLY A 97 -17.51 -16.50 9.93
N SER A 98 -17.63 -15.27 10.44
CA SER A 98 -16.85 -14.12 9.95
C SER A 98 -15.38 -14.29 10.31
N GLN A 99 -14.49 -13.99 9.36
CA GLN A 99 -13.04 -14.09 9.52
C GLN A 99 -12.37 -12.81 9.09
N GLY A 100 -11.19 -12.52 9.63
CA GLY A 100 -10.39 -11.35 9.25
C GLY A 100 -9.01 -11.34 9.89
N THR A 101 -8.28 -10.25 9.68
CA THR A 101 -6.98 -10.02 10.32
C THR A 101 -7.07 -8.84 11.27
N HIS A 102 -6.68 -9.04 12.52
CA HIS A 102 -6.45 -7.95 13.46
C HIS A 102 -5.02 -7.45 13.34
N ARG A 103 -4.86 -6.12 13.29
CA ARG A 103 -3.58 -5.45 13.43
C ARG A 103 -3.72 -4.43 14.55
N VAL A 104 -2.88 -4.51 15.56
CA VAL A 104 -2.92 -3.59 16.69
C VAL A 104 -1.55 -2.96 16.86
N THR A 105 -1.55 -1.64 17.05
CA THR A 105 -0.36 -0.88 17.41
C THR A 105 -0.53 -0.36 18.82
N PHE A 106 0.51 -0.55 19.62
CA PHE A 106 0.58 -0.12 20.99
C PHE A 106 1.75 0.84 21.16
N VAL A 107 1.54 1.91 21.91
CA VAL A 107 2.62 2.80 22.38
C VAL A 107 2.60 2.80 23.89
N PHE A 108 3.79 2.71 24.48
CA PHE A 108 4.03 2.62 25.91
C PHE A 108 4.94 3.73 26.40
N VAL A 109 4.71 4.14 27.63
CA VAL A 109 5.59 5.01 28.41
C VAL A 109 5.94 4.32 29.72
N LEU A 110 7.16 4.53 30.22
CA LEU A 110 7.58 3.97 31.49
C LEU A 110 7.11 4.89 32.64
N GLU A 111 6.07 4.47 33.36
CA GLU A 111 5.53 5.22 34.50
C GLU A 111 5.94 4.54 35.81
N ARG A 112 6.79 5.22 36.60
CA ARG A 112 7.24 4.74 37.91
C ARG A 112 7.82 3.31 37.85
N GLY A 113 8.57 3.01 36.80
CA GLY A 113 9.21 1.71 36.58
C GLY A 113 8.28 0.61 36.04
N SER A 114 7.09 0.96 35.56
CA SER A 114 6.18 0.02 34.91
C SER A 114 5.75 0.55 33.55
N TRP A 115 5.87 -0.26 32.50
CA TRP A 115 5.38 0.08 31.17
C TRP A 115 3.85 0.22 31.18
N LYS A 116 3.38 1.40 30.78
CA LYS A 116 1.96 1.72 30.66
C LYS A 116 1.63 2.11 29.23
N MET A 117 0.53 1.55 28.74
CA MET A 117 0.02 1.83 27.42
C MET A 117 -0.54 3.25 27.38
N VAL A 118 0.01 4.10 26.51
CA VAL A 118 -0.49 5.46 26.24
C VAL A 118 -1.24 5.52 24.92
N GLN A 119 -1.08 4.53 24.04
CA GLN A 119 -1.89 4.41 22.84
C GLN A 119 -2.23 2.96 22.56
N HIS A 120 -3.49 2.73 22.20
CA HIS A 120 -4.00 1.49 21.64
C HIS A 120 -4.74 1.81 20.35
N HIS A 121 -4.32 1.22 19.24
CA HIS A 121 -5.02 1.42 17.96
C HIS A 121 -5.23 0.09 17.26
N ILE A 122 -6.49 -0.27 17.05
CA ILE A 122 -6.92 -1.47 16.34
C ILE A 122 -7.26 -1.09 14.90
N SER A 123 -6.72 -1.84 13.96
CA SER A 123 -7.16 -1.88 12.59
C SER A 123 -7.57 -3.30 12.25
N GLN A 124 -8.85 -3.50 11.96
CA GLN A 124 -9.26 -4.66 11.19
C GLN A 124 -8.79 -4.45 9.76
N ALA A 125 -8.07 -5.43 9.23
CA ALA A 125 -7.81 -5.51 7.81
C ALA A 125 -9.07 -6.02 7.12
N ASP A 126 -10.10 -5.18 7.07
CA ASP A 126 -11.11 -5.35 6.04
C ASP A 126 -10.41 -5.04 4.72
N SER A 127 -10.57 -5.93 3.75
CA SER A 127 -10.19 -5.58 2.39
C SER A 127 -10.96 -4.30 2.02
N ASN A 128 -10.36 -3.39 1.25
CA ASN A 128 -11.09 -2.26 0.68
C ASN A 128 -12.38 -2.72 -0.05
N ARG A 129 -12.42 -4.00 -0.46
CA ARG A 129 -13.60 -4.77 -0.92
C ARG A 129 -14.81 -4.67 0.02
N ASP A 130 -14.61 -4.80 1.33
CA ASP A 130 -15.69 -5.03 2.29
C ASP A 130 -16.19 -3.71 2.91
N LYS A 131 -15.35 -2.67 2.99
CA LYS A 131 -15.73 -1.35 3.51
C LYS A 131 -16.15 -0.32 2.46
N LEU A 132 -15.68 -0.46 1.22
CA LEU A 132 -15.95 0.50 0.15
C LEU A 132 -16.54 -0.14 -1.11
N GLY A 133 -16.63 -1.48 -1.19
CA GLY A 133 -16.93 -2.17 -2.44
C GLY A 133 -15.83 -2.01 -3.50
N ILE A 134 -14.66 -1.50 -3.12
CA ILE A 134 -13.60 -1.08 -4.04
C ILE A 134 -12.39 -2.00 -3.86
N GLU A 135 -12.09 -2.81 -4.88
CA GLU A 135 -10.83 -3.54 -4.97
C GLU A 135 -9.72 -2.56 -5.42
N HIS A 136 -8.72 -2.29 -4.58
CA HIS A 136 -7.40 -1.86 -5.07
C HIS A 136 -6.56 -3.13 -5.36
N THR A 137 -7.05 -4.00 -6.25
CA THR A 137 -6.41 -5.31 -6.51
C THR A 137 -5.71 -5.41 -7.83
N ALA A 138 -5.92 -4.49 -8.78
CA ALA A 138 -5.09 -4.46 -9.97
C ALA A 138 -3.63 -4.44 -9.55
N PHE A 139 -3.27 -3.46 -8.71
CA PHE A 139 -1.92 -3.27 -8.21
C PHE A 139 -1.33 -4.45 -7.40
N GLN A 140 -2.12 -5.07 -6.51
CA GLN A 140 -1.63 -6.22 -5.74
C GLN A 140 -1.53 -7.49 -6.60
N ARG A 141 -2.43 -7.69 -7.57
CA ARG A 141 -2.32 -8.75 -8.57
C ARG A 141 -1.11 -8.52 -9.48
N LEU A 142 -0.70 -7.26 -9.77
CA LEU A 142 0.54 -6.95 -10.49
C LEU A 142 1.76 -7.56 -9.80
N ILE A 143 1.87 -7.28 -8.51
CA ILE A 143 3.02 -7.67 -7.70
C ILE A 143 3.00 -9.18 -7.50
N ALA A 144 1.84 -9.77 -7.17
CA ALA A 144 1.71 -11.21 -7.01
C ALA A 144 2.00 -12.00 -8.31
N ALA A 145 1.57 -11.49 -9.47
CA ALA A 145 1.89 -12.09 -10.77
C ALA A 145 3.38 -11.96 -11.13
N ALA A 146 4.03 -10.86 -10.74
CA ALA A 146 5.48 -10.68 -10.88
C ALA A 146 6.29 -11.56 -9.91
N GLU A 147 5.74 -11.91 -8.75
CA GLU A 147 6.40 -12.78 -7.76
C GLU A 147 6.22 -14.27 -8.07
N ALA A 148 5.08 -14.69 -8.63
CA ALA A 148 4.76 -16.09 -8.91
C ALA A 148 5.55 -16.71 -10.09
N GLY A 149 6.26 -15.91 -10.88
CA GLY A 149 6.95 -16.34 -12.11
C GLY A 149 8.42 -16.73 -11.98
N SER A 150 8.93 -17.05 -10.79
CA SER A 150 10.35 -17.36 -10.53
C SER A 150 10.80 -18.71 -11.14
N HIS A 151 11.14 -18.76 -12.44
CA HIS A 151 11.87 -19.89 -13.06
C HIS A 151 13.00 -19.37 -13.98
N SER A 152 14.17 -20.03 -13.92
CA SER A 152 15.42 -19.82 -14.68
C SER A 152 15.36 -18.76 -15.80
N PHE A 153 16.01 -17.63 -15.57
CA PHE A 153 15.92 -16.47 -16.45
C PHE A 153 17.22 -16.14 -17.18
N ALA A 154 17.11 -15.54 -18.37
CA ALA A 154 18.23 -14.88 -19.04
C ALA A 154 18.29 -13.40 -18.61
N THR A 155 19.50 -12.85 -18.45
CA THR A 155 19.70 -11.41 -18.22
C THR A 155 19.27 -10.64 -19.48
N GLY A 156 18.17 -9.90 -19.39
CA GLY A 156 17.49 -9.25 -20.53
C GLY A 156 18.03 -7.87 -20.90
N GLY A 157 19.16 -7.44 -20.33
CA GLY A 157 19.69 -6.09 -20.53
C GLY A 157 18.88 -5.01 -19.80
N LEU A 158 19.14 -3.75 -20.16
CA LEU A 158 18.46 -2.59 -19.56
C LEU A 158 17.11 -2.35 -20.25
N ALA A 159 16.03 -2.22 -19.48
CA ALA A 159 14.73 -1.83 -20.01
C ALA A 159 14.00 -0.85 -19.08
N THR A 160 13.10 -0.07 -19.66
CA THR A 160 12.18 0.80 -18.93
C THR A 160 10.82 0.13 -18.86
N ILE A 161 10.33 -0.04 -17.64
CA ILE A 161 9.00 -0.58 -17.36
C ILE A 161 8.08 0.60 -17.02
N MET A 162 6.92 0.62 -17.66
CA MET A 162 5.85 1.58 -17.42
C MET A 162 4.61 0.86 -16.93
N PHE A 163 4.03 1.38 -15.86
CA PHE A 163 2.71 1.00 -15.40
C PHE A 163 1.72 2.14 -15.56
N THR A 164 0.49 1.79 -15.94
CA THR A 164 -0.66 2.70 -15.91
C THR A 164 -1.77 2.08 -15.07
N ASP A 165 -2.55 2.92 -14.40
CA ASP A 165 -3.67 2.53 -13.53
C ASP A 165 -4.79 3.56 -13.65
N ILE A 166 -6.05 3.13 -13.78
CA ILE A 166 -7.19 4.05 -13.91
C ILE A 166 -7.63 4.52 -12.52
N VAL A 167 -7.73 5.84 -12.35
CA VAL A 167 -8.19 6.45 -11.10
C VAL A 167 -9.65 6.10 -10.85
N ASP A 168 -9.95 5.63 -9.65
CA ASP A 168 -11.30 5.30 -9.18
C ASP A 168 -12.06 4.32 -10.09
N SER A 169 -11.32 3.46 -10.80
CA SER A 169 -11.83 2.48 -11.76
C SER A 169 -12.99 1.61 -11.23
N SER A 170 -12.90 1.17 -9.98
CA SER A 170 -13.95 0.35 -9.35
C SER A 170 -15.25 1.13 -9.16
N ALA A 171 -15.18 2.40 -8.77
CA ALA A 171 -16.35 3.26 -8.61
C ALA A 171 -17.01 3.53 -9.98
N GLN A 172 -16.19 3.71 -11.01
CA GLN A 172 -16.66 3.87 -12.38
C GLN A 172 -17.30 2.59 -12.93
N ALA A 173 -16.69 1.43 -12.68
CA ALA A 173 -17.23 0.14 -13.06
C ALA A 173 -18.62 -0.10 -12.43
N ALA A 174 -18.76 0.19 -11.13
CA ALA A 174 -20.03 0.07 -10.42
C ALA A 174 -21.12 1.02 -10.96
N ALA A 175 -20.75 2.24 -11.35
CA ALA A 175 -21.68 3.22 -11.91
C ALA A 175 -22.12 2.90 -13.35
N MET A 176 -21.23 2.32 -14.16
CA MET A 176 -21.45 2.07 -15.58
C MET A 176 -22.01 0.66 -15.88
N GLY A 177 -21.80 -0.29 -14.96
CA GLY A 177 -22.11 -1.70 -15.13
C GLY A 177 -21.03 -2.46 -15.87
N ASP A 178 -20.80 -3.71 -15.48
CA ASP A 178 -19.63 -4.52 -15.88
C ASP A 178 -19.45 -4.64 -17.41
N THR A 179 -20.54 -4.76 -18.17
CA THR A 179 -20.45 -4.96 -19.63
C THR A 179 -19.96 -3.72 -20.35
N ASP A 180 -20.44 -2.54 -19.97
CA ASP A 180 -20.05 -1.28 -20.57
C ASP A 180 -18.67 -0.84 -20.09
N TRP A 181 -18.35 -1.14 -18.83
CA TRP A 181 -17.01 -0.99 -18.27
C TRP A 181 -15.96 -1.81 -19.04
N VAL A 182 -16.20 -3.10 -19.29
CA VAL A 182 -15.28 -3.95 -20.06
C VAL A 182 -15.08 -3.44 -21.48
N ARG A 183 -16.14 -2.96 -22.15
CA ARG A 183 -16.05 -2.40 -23.50
C ARG A 183 -15.23 -1.11 -23.52
N LEU A 184 -15.42 -0.26 -22.53
CA LEU A 184 -14.65 0.97 -22.36
C LEU A 184 -13.17 0.66 -22.09
N LEU A 185 -12.87 -0.31 -21.22
CA LEU A 185 -11.50 -0.76 -20.95
C LEU A 185 -10.82 -1.31 -22.20
N ASP A 186 -11.51 -2.13 -22.98
CA ASP A 186 -10.95 -2.71 -24.21
C ASP A 186 -10.61 -1.62 -25.25
N ALA A 187 -11.47 -0.62 -25.43
CA ALA A 187 -11.18 0.52 -26.29
C ALA A 187 -10.01 1.37 -25.76
N HIS A 188 -9.95 1.56 -24.44
CA HIS A 188 -8.90 2.32 -23.77
C HIS A 188 -7.53 1.64 -23.89
N PHE A 189 -7.46 0.33 -23.61
CA PHE A 189 -6.23 -0.45 -23.70
C PHE A 189 -5.72 -0.59 -25.12
N ARG A 190 -6.59 -0.73 -26.13
CA ARG A 190 -6.17 -0.67 -27.55
C ARG A 190 -5.52 0.66 -27.91
N ARG A 191 -6.03 1.76 -27.34
CA ARG A 191 -5.42 3.09 -27.54
C ARG A 191 -4.05 3.18 -26.87
N ILE A 192 -3.92 2.68 -25.64
CA ILE A 192 -2.62 2.61 -24.95
C ILE A 192 -1.64 1.75 -25.74
N GLU A 193 -2.05 0.57 -26.19
CA GLU A 193 -1.23 -0.35 -26.98
C GLU A 193 -0.69 0.32 -28.26
N THR A 194 -1.56 1.06 -28.96
CA THR A 194 -1.17 1.82 -30.15
C THR A 194 -0.10 2.84 -29.81
N ILE A 195 -0.31 3.66 -28.77
CA ILE A 195 0.65 4.69 -28.35
C ILE A 195 1.97 4.07 -27.90
N VAL A 196 1.93 2.98 -27.14
CA VAL A 196 3.12 2.25 -26.69
C VAL A 196 3.93 1.76 -27.89
N THR A 197 3.24 1.14 -28.86
CA THR A 197 3.87 0.61 -30.08
C THR A 197 4.47 1.72 -30.95
N ASP A 198 3.75 2.82 -31.16
CA ASP A 198 4.22 3.98 -31.93
C ASP A 198 5.49 4.62 -31.36
N HIS A 199 5.74 4.42 -30.06
CA HIS A 199 6.92 4.92 -29.36
C HIS A 199 7.99 3.84 -29.11
N GLY A 200 7.90 2.70 -29.81
CA GLY A 200 8.90 1.63 -29.77
C GLY A 200 8.89 0.79 -28.50
N GLY A 201 7.75 0.76 -27.79
CA GLY A 201 7.51 -0.14 -26.68
C GLY A 201 6.68 -1.36 -27.07
N SER A 202 6.48 -2.23 -26.09
CA SER A 202 5.56 -3.37 -26.18
C SER A 202 4.60 -3.34 -24.99
N LEU A 203 3.30 -3.55 -25.25
CA LEU A 203 2.34 -3.81 -24.20
C LEU A 203 2.53 -5.27 -23.75
N VAL A 204 2.99 -5.47 -22.52
CA VAL A 204 3.29 -6.81 -21.98
C VAL A 204 2.00 -7.50 -21.56
N LYS A 205 1.15 -6.80 -20.79
CA LYS A 205 -0.12 -7.32 -20.29
C LYS A 205 -1.04 -6.22 -19.75
N SER A 206 -2.35 -6.45 -19.81
CA SER A 206 -3.39 -5.69 -19.10
C SER A 206 -3.76 -6.40 -17.81
N LEU A 207 -4.05 -5.63 -16.76
CA LEU A 207 -4.12 -6.12 -15.39
C LEU A 207 -5.30 -5.46 -14.68
N GLY A 208 -6.50 -5.98 -14.93
CA GLY A 208 -7.74 -5.33 -14.51
C GLY A 208 -7.97 -4.03 -15.27
N ASP A 209 -7.81 -2.91 -14.58
CA ASP A 209 -7.95 -1.54 -15.06
C ASP A 209 -6.60 -0.84 -15.34
N GLY A 210 -5.49 -1.55 -15.15
CA GLY A 210 -4.14 -1.05 -15.44
C GLY A 210 -3.43 -1.79 -16.57
N THR A 211 -2.28 -1.25 -17.01
CA THR A 211 -1.41 -1.89 -18.00
C THR A 211 0.05 -1.93 -17.56
N MET A 212 0.78 -2.90 -18.11
CA MET A 212 2.24 -2.99 -18.04
C MET A 212 2.83 -2.96 -19.45
N SER A 213 3.78 -2.07 -19.66
CA SER A 213 4.51 -1.94 -20.92
C SER A 213 6.01 -1.91 -20.68
N SER A 214 6.78 -2.37 -21.66
CA SER A 214 8.24 -2.32 -21.63
C SER A 214 8.78 -1.54 -22.83
N PHE A 215 9.90 -0.86 -22.62
CA PHE A 215 10.60 -0.09 -23.63
C PHE A 215 12.10 -0.32 -23.51
N GLN A 216 12.76 -0.58 -24.64
CA GLN A 216 14.23 -0.57 -24.68
C GLN A 216 14.79 0.85 -24.62
N SER A 217 14.01 1.85 -25.06
CA SER A 217 14.40 3.25 -25.05
C SER A 217 13.73 4.02 -23.91
N ALA A 218 14.53 4.59 -23.01
CA ALA A 218 14.06 5.49 -21.96
C ALA A 218 13.30 6.70 -22.53
N THR A 219 13.83 7.32 -23.59
CA THR A 219 13.17 8.48 -24.25
C THR A 219 11.87 8.09 -24.94
N GLY A 220 11.81 6.88 -25.51
CA GLY A 220 10.58 6.30 -26.07
C GLY A 220 9.51 6.15 -24.99
N ALA A 221 9.87 5.61 -23.84
CA ALA A 221 8.97 5.45 -22.70
C ALA A 221 8.41 6.79 -22.18
N LEU A 222 9.26 7.81 -22.04
CA LEU A 222 8.83 9.14 -21.59
C LEU A 222 7.87 9.80 -22.59
N ARG A 223 8.14 9.69 -23.90
CA ARG A 223 7.24 10.20 -24.94
C ARG A 223 5.91 9.46 -24.96
N ALA A 224 5.94 8.14 -24.82
CA ALA A 224 4.74 7.33 -24.70
C ALA A 224 3.90 7.74 -23.49
N ALA A 225 4.52 7.94 -22.32
CA ALA A 225 3.82 8.38 -21.12
C ALA A 225 3.12 9.74 -21.30
N ARG A 226 3.81 10.72 -21.91
CA ARG A 226 3.21 12.03 -22.26
C ARG A 226 2.06 11.88 -23.26
N ALA A 227 2.23 11.06 -24.30
CA ALA A 227 1.20 10.82 -25.31
C ALA A 227 -0.03 10.11 -24.73
N ILE A 228 0.16 9.11 -23.85
CA ILE A 228 -0.92 8.46 -23.10
C ILE A 228 -1.64 9.50 -22.26
N ARG A 229 -0.91 10.34 -21.53
CA ARG A 229 -1.52 11.37 -20.69
C ARG A 229 -2.33 12.38 -21.49
N ALA A 230 -1.81 12.85 -22.63
CA ALA A 230 -2.54 13.73 -23.53
C ALA A 230 -3.79 13.05 -24.12
N ALA A 231 -3.72 11.74 -24.40
CA ALA A 231 -4.83 10.97 -24.94
C ALA A 231 -5.96 10.71 -23.92
N THR A 232 -5.63 10.66 -22.62
CA THR A 232 -6.59 10.38 -21.54
C THR A 232 -7.19 11.62 -20.89
N GLY A 233 -6.64 12.81 -21.16
CA GLY A 233 -7.23 14.10 -20.79
C GLY A 233 -6.69 14.68 -19.49
N SER A 234 -7.43 15.60 -18.86
CA SER A 234 -7.05 16.28 -17.61
C SER A 234 -7.18 15.35 -16.38
N PRO A 235 -6.78 15.77 -15.16
CA PRO A 235 -6.98 14.97 -13.95
C PRO A 235 -8.46 14.69 -13.64
N ASP A 236 -9.36 15.54 -14.15
CA ASP A 236 -10.81 15.43 -13.99
C ASP A 236 -11.48 14.62 -15.12
N ALA A 237 -10.70 14.10 -16.06
CA ALA A 237 -11.23 13.26 -17.14
C ALA A 237 -11.80 11.96 -16.56
N ALA A 238 -12.84 11.45 -17.20
CA ALA A 238 -13.50 10.21 -16.78
C ALA A 238 -12.53 9.02 -16.69
N LEU A 239 -11.39 9.01 -17.39
CA LEU A 239 -10.37 7.96 -17.30
C LEU A 239 -8.99 8.55 -17.01
N ALA A 240 -8.89 9.39 -15.99
CA ALA A 240 -7.60 9.85 -15.51
C ALA A 240 -6.72 8.66 -15.11
N LEU A 241 -5.44 8.70 -15.48
CA LEU A 241 -4.48 7.64 -15.20
C LEU A 241 -3.44 8.09 -14.18
N ARG A 242 -2.97 7.14 -13.38
CA ARG A 242 -1.71 7.22 -12.63
C ARG A 242 -0.64 6.52 -13.47
N ILE A 243 0.48 7.18 -13.72
CA ILE A 243 1.54 6.62 -14.57
C ILE A 243 2.86 6.61 -13.78
N GLY A 244 3.53 5.46 -13.78
CA GLY A 244 4.84 5.29 -13.14
C GLY A 244 5.83 4.56 -14.02
N LEU A 245 7.06 5.08 -14.07
CA LEU A 245 8.13 4.50 -14.89
C LEU A 245 9.41 4.28 -14.08
N HIS A 246 10.08 3.16 -14.35
CA HIS A 246 11.42 2.88 -13.84
C HIS A 246 12.26 2.12 -14.85
N THR A 247 13.56 2.46 -14.90
CA THR A 247 14.54 1.80 -15.75
C THR A 247 15.55 1.05 -14.89
N GLY A 248 15.87 -0.18 -15.30
CA GLY A 248 16.90 -0.99 -14.68
C GLY A 248 17.22 -2.23 -15.49
N GLU A 249 18.13 -3.05 -14.97
CA GLU A 249 18.42 -4.36 -15.56
C GLU A 249 17.26 -5.31 -15.31
N VAL A 250 16.65 -5.77 -16.39
CA VAL A 250 15.48 -6.63 -16.32
C VAL A 250 15.85 -8.09 -16.55
N VAL A 251 15.01 -8.92 -15.97
CA VAL A 251 15.05 -10.35 -16.12
C VAL A 251 13.87 -10.72 -17.02
N GLU A 252 14.15 -11.14 -18.25
CA GLU A 252 13.14 -11.43 -19.27
C GLU A 252 12.97 -12.95 -19.46
N ASN A 253 11.72 -13.40 -19.53
CA ASN A 253 11.38 -14.76 -19.94
C ASN A 253 10.16 -14.74 -20.86
N ARG A 254 10.34 -15.15 -22.12
CA ARG A 254 9.28 -15.26 -23.13
C ARG A 254 8.42 -13.99 -23.28
N GLY A 255 9.04 -12.81 -23.21
CA GLY A 255 8.36 -11.52 -23.33
C GLY A 255 7.70 -11.02 -22.04
N ASP A 256 7.85 -11.72 -20.91
CA ASP A 256 7.43 -11.25 -19.59
C ASP A 256 8.66 -10.81 -18.76
N PHE A 257 8.45 -9.85 -17.87
CA PHE A 257 9.50 -9.21 -17.08
C PHE A 257 9.28 -9.46 -15.59
N PHE A 258 10.38 -9.74 -14.87
CA PHE A 258 10.35 -10.09 -13.46
C PHE A 258 11.40 -9.33 -12.64
N GLY A 259 11.21 -9.33 -11.33
CA GLY A 259 12.18 -8.84 -10.37
C GLY A 259 11.99 -7.40 -9.92
N THR A 260 13.03 -6.86 -9.30
CA THR A 260 13.00 -5.59 -8.55
C THR A 260 12.63 -4.39 -9.42
N VAL A 261 12.99 -4.39 -10.71
CA VAL A 261 12.66 -3.30 -11.65
C VAL A 261 11.15 -3.18 -11.85
N VAL A 262 10.46 -4.30 -12.07
CA VAL A 262 9.00 -4.33 -12.26
C VAL A 262 8.31 -3.88 -10.97
N ASN A 263 8.72 -4.41 -9.83
CA ASN A 263 8.17 -4.03 -8.54
C ASN A 263 8.36 -2.55 -8.25
N LYS A 264 9.53 -1.98 -8.58
CA LYS A 264 9.79 -0.55 -8.34
C LYS A 264 8.98 0.35 -9.27
N ALA A 265 8.88 0.01 -10.56
CA ALA A 265 8.02 0.73 -11.51
C ALA A 265 6.56 0.76 -11.05
N ALA A 266 6.08 -0.38 -10.57
CA ALA A 266 4.74 -0.50 -10.01
C ALA A 266 4.57 0.43 -8.80
N ARG A 267 5.48 0.38 -7.81
CA ARG A 267 5.37 1.23 -6.61
C ARG A 267 5.41 2.72 -6.94
N ILE A 268 6.15 3.11 -7.96
CA ILE A 268 6.17 4.49 -8.45
C ILE A 268 4.82 4.88 -9.05
N ALA A 269 4.19 4.02 -9.86
CA ALA A 269 2.86 4.27 -10.42
C ALA A 269 1.80 4.40 -9.33
N ALA A 270 1.87 3.56 -8.28
CA ALA A 270 0.95 3.62 -7.16
C ALA A 270 1.09 4.89 -6.31
N ALA A 271 2.25 5.54 -6.34
CA ALA A 271 2.47 6.81 -5.65
C ALA A 271 2.02 8.03 -6.46
N ALA A 272 1.73 7.86 -7.76
CA ALA A 272 1.28 8.95 -8.63
C ALA A 272 -0.18 9.31 -8.34
N GLY A 273 -0.48 10.60 -8.31
CA GLY A 273 -1.82 11.15 -8.25
C GLY A 273 -2.57 11.09 -9.59
N PRO A 274 -3.85 11.47 -9.61
CA PRO A 274 -4.66 11.48 -10.84
C PRO A 274 -4.03 12.33 -11.93
N GLY A 275 -3.71 11.71 -13.06
CA GLY A 275 -3.10 12.37 -14.20
C GLY A 275 -1.61 12.69 -14.05
N GLU A 276 -0.99 12.23 -12.98
CA GLU A 276 0.42 12.43 -12.71
C GLU A 276 1.27 11.34 -13.38
N ILE A 277 2.44 11.74 -13.86
CA ILE A 277 3.48 10.84 -14.37
C ILE A 277 4.68 10.95 -13.43
N LEU A 278 4.99 9.87 -12.72
CA LEU A 278 6.18 9.77 -11.88
C LEU A 278 7.24 8.90 -12.53
N ILE A 279 8.49 9.34 -12.45
CA ILE A 279 9.66 8.60 -12.96
C ILE A 279 10.69 8.40 -11.85
N SER A 280 11.33 7.24 -11.83
CA SER A 280 12.45 6.99 -10.92
C SER A 280 13.65 7.88 -11.25
N GLU A 281 14.49 8.15 -10.25
CA GLU A 281 15.81 8.78 -10.45
C GLU A 281 16.67 8.07 -11.51
N ALA A 282 16.68 6.74 -11.55
CA ALA A 282 17.46 5.98 -12.55
C ALA A 282 17.03 6.33 -13.98
N LEU A 283 15.72 6.34 -14.24
CA LEU A 283 15.17 6.74 -15.54
C LEU A 283 15.47 8.22 -15.84
N HIS A 284 15.35 9.10 -14.85
CA HIS A 284 15.70 10.52 -14.99
C HIS A 284 17.15 10.71 -15.43
N LEU A 285 18.10 10.02 -14.78
CA LEU A 285 19.53 10.09 -15.12
C LEU A 285 19.83 9.53 -16.51
N ILE A 286 19.21 8.40 -16.89
CA ILE A 286 19.40 7.76 -18.20
C ILE A 286 18.81 8.62 -19.32
N ALA A 287 17.71 9.33 -19.06
CA ALA A 287 17.09 10.24 -20.01
C ALA A 287 17.80 11.60 -20.11
N GLY A 288 18.70 11.93 -19.18
CA GLY A 288 19.31 13.25 -19.03
C GLY A 288 20.17 13.69 -20.21
N GLY A 289 19.66 14.66 -20.98
CA GLY A 289 20.37 15.38 -22.05
C GLY A 289 19.50 16.05 -23.13
N ALA A 290 18.18 15.88 -23.14
CA ALA A 290 17.32 16.53 -24.14
C ALA A 290 16.93 17.98 -23.72
N PRO A 291 17.12 19.00 -24.57
CA PRO A 291 16.66 20.36 -24.28
C PRO A 291 15.13 20.42 -24.41
N GLY A 292 14.43 20.69 -23.31
CA GLY A 292 12.97 20.82 -23.24
C GLY A 292 12.33 20.27 -21.96
N ASP A 293 13.04 19.40 -21.23
CA ASP A 293 12.55 18.78 -20.01
C ASP A 293 12.79 19.67 -18.78
N ALA A 294 11.93 20.66 -18.55
CA ALA A 294 11.84 21.31 -17.24
C ALA A 294 11.27 20.30 -16.23
N LEU A 295 12.15 19.52 -15.61
CA LEU A 295 11.77 18.51 -14.62
C LEU A 295 11.63 19.18 -13.25
N ALA A 296 10.53 18.88 -12.56
CA ALA A 296 10.27 19.41 -11.22
C ALA A 296 11.33 18.92 -10.22
N GLU A 297 11.45 19.63 -9.09
CA GLU A 297 12.30 19.18 -7.99
C GLU A 297 11.95 17.75 -7.55
N PRO A 298 12.97 16.92 -7.23
CA PRO A 298 12.74 15.55 -6.81
C PRO A 298 11.87 15.49 -5.55
N VAL A 299 10.95 14.54 -5.52
CA VAL A 299 10.16 14.17 -4.35
C VAL A 299 10.74 12.88 -3.78
N SER A 300 11.00 12.86 -2.47
CA SER A 300 11.46 11.66 -1.78
C SER A 300 10.27 10.80 -1.35
N LEU A 301 10.31 9.50 -1.66
CA LEU A 301 9.27 8.53 -1.31
C LEU A 301 9.86 7.27 -0.64
N PHE A 302 9.16 6.75 0.36
CA PHE A 302 9.38 5.40 0.87
C PHE A 302 8.56 4.40 0.04
N LEU A 303 9.23 3.52 -0.70
CA LEU A 303 8.56 2.51 -1.52
C LEU A 303 8.51 1.18 -0.77
N LYS A 304 7.31 0.67 -0.48
CA LYS A 304 7.13 -0.61 0.23
C LYS A 304 7.92 -1.73 -0.45
N GLY A 305 8.77 -2.40 0.33
CA GLY A 305 9.63 -3.50 -0.13
C GLY A 305 10.99 -3.05 -0.66
N PHE A 306 11.32 -1.76 -0.58
CA PHE A 306 12.63 -1.22 -0.91
C PHE A 306 13.21 -0.48 0.31
N GLU A 307 14.52 -0.58 0.51
CA GLU A 307 15.21 0.08 1.60
C GLU A 307 15.46 1.56 1.31
N GLY A 308 15.22 2.39 2.32
CA GLY A 308 15.53 3.81 2.30
C GLY A 308 14.53 4.67 1.52
N GLU A 309 14.93 5.91 1.35
CA GLU A 309 14.21 6.91 0.58
C GLU A 309 14.58 6.84 -0.90
N HIS A 310 13.61 7.04 -1.77
CA HIS A 310 13.81 7.03 -3.22
C HIS A 310 13.33 8.34 -3.83
N ALA A 311 14.23 9.01 -4.55
CA ALA A 311 13.87 10.17 -5.34
C ALA A 311 13.05 9.74 -6.57
N VAL A 312 11.92 10.44 -6.76
CA VAL A 312 11.10 10.39 -7.96
C VAL A 312 10.89 11.80 -8.50
N PHE A 313 10.65 11.88 -9.80
CA PHE A 313 10.46 13.14 -10.51
C PHE A 313 9.10 13.14 -11.17
N ARG A 314 8.43 14.30 -11.14
CA ARG A 314 7.24 14.53 -11.95
C ARG A 314 7.67 14.85 -13.36
N LEU A 315 7.18 14.08 -14.33
CA LEU A 315 7.34 14.42 -15.74
C LEU A 315 6.32 15.49 -16.10
N ALA A 316 6.79 16.64 -16.57
CA ALA A 316 5.91 17.67 -17.11
C ALA A 316 5.11 17.12 -18.30
N VAL A 317 3.94 17.67 -18.55
CA VAL A 317 3.17 17.42 -19.77
C VAL A 317 3.11 18.77 -20.48
N ASP A 318 3.45 18.81 -21.77
CA ASP A 318 3.37 20.05 -22.53
C ASP A 318 1.87 20.38 -22.71
N GLU A 319 1.45 21.57 -22.29
CA GLU A 319 0.07 22.07 -22.43
C GLU A 319 -0.34 22.28 -23.89
#